data_AF-A0A9E5T673-F1
#
_entry.id   AF-A0A9E5T673-F1
#
_cell.length_a   1.000
_cell.length_b   1.000
_cell.length_c   1.000
_cell.angle_alpha   90.00
_cell.angle_beta   90.00
_cell.angle_gamma   90.00
#
_symmetry.space_group_name_H-M   'P 1'
#
loop_
_entity.id
_entity.type
_entity.pdbx_description
1 polymer ?
#
loop_
_entity_poly.entity_id
_entity_poly.type
_entity_poly.pdbx_seq_one_letter_code
_entity_poly.pdbx_strand_id
1 'polypeptide(L)'
;MTESRDSERLERQAKALFDDSVERLDGATLSRLNQGRQKALEELHKPGVGNWGRWAPVTGVAAAAAIAVMVMNGTTVDVPVDDPVTVSDFEMLLETDSLEMLEDLEFFSLLDAVDTESNGHVG
;
A
#
# COMPACT_ATOMS: atom_id res chain seq x y z
N MET A 1 -44.22 48.27 0.20
CA MET A 1 -43.45 48.10 -1.06
C MET A 1 -41.96 48.44 -0.90
N THR A 2 -41.54 49.11 0.19
CA THR A 2 -40.13 49.36 0.55
C THR A 2 -39.49 48.19 1.32
N GLU A 3 -40.24 47.51 2.19
CA GLU A 3 -39.76 46.35 2.98
C GLU A 3 -39.23 45.19 2.11
N SER A 4 -39.89 44.87 1.01
CA SER A 4 -39.48 43.77 0.12
C SER A 4 -38.16 44.06 -0.62
N ARG A 5 -37.87 45.35 -0.88
CA ARG A 5 -36.62 45.76 -1.53
C ARG A 5 -35.42 45.65 -0.60
N ASP A 6 -35.61 45.89 0.70
CA ASP A 6 -34.55 45.73 1.70
C ASP A 6 -34.25 44.25 1.98
N SER A 7 -35.27 43.38 2.03
CA SER A 7 -35.07 41.93 2.18
C SER A 7 -34.32 41.34 0.97
N GLU A 8 -34.68 41.70 -0.26
CA GLU A 8 -33.97 41.27 -1.47
C GLU A 8 -32.52 41.76 -1.50
N ARG A 9 -32.22 42.91 -0.88
CA ARG A 9 -30.86 43.45 -0.82
C ARG A 9 -30.02 42.71 0.22
N LEU A 10 -30.62 42.38 1.37
CA LEU A 10 -29.99 41.59 2.41
C LEU A 10 -29.69 40.16 1.94
N GLU A 11 -30.64 39.51 1.25
CA GLU A 11 -30.42 38.18 0.67
C GLU A 11 -29.26 38.16 -0.32
N ARG A 12 -29.18 39.17 -1.19
CA ARG A 12 -28.07 39.27 -2.16
C ARG A 12 -26.71 39.47 -1.48
N GLN A 13 -26.64 40.28 -0.43
CA GLN A 13 -25.41 40.45 0.34
C GLN A 13 -25.01 39.18 1.10
N ALA A 14 -25.98 38.52 1.73
CA ALA A 14 -25.74 37.26 2.44
C ALA A 14 -25.27 36.17 1.48
N LYS A 15 -25.90 36.05 0.30
CA LYS A 15 -25.49 35.13 -0.75
C LYS A 15 -24.07 35.42 -1.24
N ALA A 16 -23.75 36.68 -1.52
CA ALA A 16 -22.41 37.06 -1.98
C ALA A 16 -21.32 36.74 -0.95
N LEU A 17 -21.58 36.98 0.35
CA LEU A 17 -20.65 36.63 1.42
C LEU A 17 -20.52 35.12 1.60
N PHE A 18 -21.60 34.36 1.43
CA PHE A 18 -21.58 32.91 1.50
C PHE A 18 -20.78 32.32 0.34
N ASP A 19 -21.02 32.76 -0.89
CA ASP A 19 -20.32 32.29 -2.08
C ASP A 19 -18.80 32.56 -1.96
N ASP A 20 -18.39 33.76 -1.51
CA ASP A 20 -16.98 34.08 -1.21
C ASP A 20 -16.38 33.17 -0.13
N SER A 21 -17.17 32.84 0.91
CA SER A 21 -16.72 31.96 1.98
C SER A 21 -16.52 30.52 1.52
N VAL A 22 -17.38 30.02 0.63
CA VAL A 22 -17.29 28.67 0.04
C VAL A 22 -16.09 28.58 -0.89
N GLU A 23 -15.90 29.57 -1.76
CA GLU A 23 -14.77 29.61 -2.70
C GLU A 23 -13.42 29.67 -1.97
N ARG A 24 -13.34 30.46 -0.88
CA ARG A 24 -12.14 30.51 -0.03
C ARG A 24 -11.90 29.22 0.76
N LEU A 25 -12.96 28.58 1.27
CA LEU A 25 -12.85 27.32 2.02
C LEU A 25 -12.40 26.16 1.11
N ASP A 26 -12.90 26.13 -0.12
CA ASP A 26 -12.47 25.16 -1.14
C ASP A 26 -11.01 25.40 -1.54
N GLY A 27 -10.62 26.66 -1.78
CA GLY A 27 -9.22 27.02 -2.04
C GLY A 27 -8.24 26.60 -0.94
N ALA A 28 -8.61 26.76 0.33
CA ALA A 28 -7.79 26.32 1.46
C ALA A 28 -7.67 24.77 1.53
N THR A 29 -8.75 24.07 1.19
CA THR A 29 -8.80 22.60 1.19
C THR A 29 -7.96 22.03 0.04
N LEU A 30 -8.10 22.58 -1.16
CA LEU A 30 -7.28 22.24 -2.34
C LEU A 30 -5.80 22.54 -2.09
N SER A 31 -5.48 23.67 -1.44
CA SER A 31 -4.11 24.03 -1.06
C SER A 31 -3.50 23.00 -0.09
N ARG A 32 -4.26 22.58 0.94
CA ARG A 32 -3.81 21.54 1.90
C ARG A 32 -3.58 20.20 1.23
N LEU A 33 -4.45 19.79 0.31
CA LEU A 33 -4.28 18.55 -0.44
C LEU A 33 -3.03 18.60 -1.33
N ASN A 34 -2.83 19.72 -2.02
CA ASN A 34 -1.64 19.90 -2.87
C ASN A 34 -0.35 19.93 -2.03
N GLN A 35 -0.35 20.61 -0.88
CA GLN A 35 0.78 20.59 0.06
C GLN A 35 1.07 19.17 0.59
N GLY A 36 0.03 18.40 0.94
CA GLY A 36 0.19 17.01 1.35
C GLY A 36 0.83 16.14 0.26
N ARG A 37 0.37 16.31 -1.00
CA ARG A 37 0.94 15.60 -2.16
C ARG A 37 2.41 15.97 -2.38
N GLN A 38 2.75 17.25 -2.32
CA GLN A 38 4.14 17.70 -2.50
C GLN A 38 5.04 17.20 -1.36
N LYS A 39 4.56 17.22 -0.12
CA LYS A 39 5.31 16.70 1.03
C LYS A 39 5.64 15.21 0.88
N ALA A 40 4.68 14.40 0.42
CA ALA A 40 4.91 12.98 0.15
C ALA A 40 5.93 12.76 -0.99
N LEU A 41 5.86 13.58 -2.05
CA LEU A 41 6.83 13.53 -3.15
C LEU A 41 8.22 14.00 -2.74
N GLU A 42 8.34 14.97 -1.84
CA GLU A 42 9.62 15.39 -1.26
C GLU A 42 10.25 14.30 -0.38
N GLU A 43 9.44 13.54 0.35
CA GLU A 43 9.91 12.38 1.11
C GLU A 43 10.42 11.25 0.19
N LEU A 44 9.82 11.06 -0.98
CA LEU A 44 10.30 10.13 -2.01
C LEU A 44 11.55 10.62 -2.74
N HIS A 45 11.71 11.93 -2.92
CA HIS A 45 12.87 12.52 -3.61
C HIS A 45 14.08 12.79 -2.72
N LYS A 46 13.98 12.60 -1.39
CA LYS A 46 15.15 12.71 -0.51
C LYS A 46 16.14 11.61 -0.88
N PRO A 47 17.33 11.94 -1.43
CA PRO A 47 18.34 10.95 -1.73
C PRO A 47 19.02 10.56 -0.40
N GLY A 48 18.37 9.68 0.35
CA GLY A 48 18.96 8.96 1.48
C GLY A 48 19.91 7.86 1.04
N VAL A 49 20.71 8.09 -0.01
CA VAL A 49 21.78 7.20 -0.47
C VAL A 49 23.01 7.47 0.38
N GLY A 50 22.97 7.02 1.63
CA GLY A 50 24.07 7.19 2.57
C GLY A 50 24.67 5.90 3.11
N ASN A 51 23.92 4.78 3.10
CA ASN A 51 24.44 3.55 3.75
C ASN A 51 23.69 2.24 3.42
N TRP A 52 22.95 2.16 2.31
CA TRP A 52 22.11 0.99 1.98
C TRP A 52 22.93 -0.32 1.90
N GLY A 53 24.20 -0.26 1.51
CA GLY A 53 25.08 -1.44 1.45
C GLY A 53 25.54 -2.02 2.80
N ARG A 54 25.28 -1.36 3.94
CA ARG A 54 25.81 -1.77 5.26
C ARG A 54 24.78 -2.42 6.19
N TRP A 55 23.50 -2.47 5.80
CA TRP A 55 22.39 -2.98 6.62
C TRP A 55 21.59 -4.10 5.95
N ALA A 56 22.15 -4.74 4.91
CA ALA A 56 21.53 -5.85 4.19
C ALA A 56 20.92 -6.97 5.07
N PRO A 57 21.50 -7.36 6.24
CA PRO A 57 20.90 -8.43 7.05
C PRO A 57 19.75 -7.97 7.97
N VAL A 58 19.56 -6.66 8.23
CA VAL A 58 18.51 -6.17 9.15
C VAL A 58 17.19 -5.88 8.43
N THR A 59 17.23 -5.68 7.11
CA THR A 59 16.03 -5.41 6.29
C THR A 59 15.01 -6.56 6.30
N GLY A 60 15.45 -7.82 6.42
CA GLY A 60 14.53 -8.97 6.47
C GLY A 60 13.69 -9.01 7.76
N VAL A 61 14.30 -8.69 8.91
CA VAL A 61 13.61 -8.71 10.21
C VAL A 61 12.54 -7.62 10.29
N ALA A 62 12.82 -6.42 9.75
CA ALA A 62 11.86 -5.34 9.71
C ALA A 62 10.62 -5.67 8.85
N ALA A 63 10.82 -6.33 7.70
CA ALA A 63 9.73 -6.79 6.85
C ALA A 63 8.86 -7.84 7.55
N ALA A 64 9.48 -8.85 8.18
CA ALA A 64 8.76 -9.87 8.93
C ALA A 64 7.98 -9.30 10.13
N ALA A 65 8.57 -8.35 10.87
CA ALA A 65 7.90 -7.67 11.97
C ALA A 65 6.72 -6.82 11.50
N ALA A 66 6.85 -6.12 10.37
CA ALA A 66 5.76 -5.34 9.78
C ALA A 66 4.60 -6.23 9.35
N ILE A 67 4.87 -7.38 8.72
CA ILE A 67 3.85 -8.38 8.36
C ILE A 67 3.17 -8.93 9.61
N ALA A 68 3.93 -9.30 10.64
CA ALA A 68 3.37 -9.80 11.90
C ALA A 68 2.44 -8.78 12.58
N VAL A 69 2.83 -7.50 12.61
CA VAL A 69 1.99 -6.42 13.14
C VAL A 69 0.73 -6.22 12.28
N MET A 70 0.84 -6.34 10.96
CA MET A 70 -0.30 -6.20 10.04
C MET A 70 -1.33 -7.32 10.22
N VAL A 71 -0.86 -8.57 10.37
CA VAL A 71 -1.70 -9.73 10.70
C VAL A 71 -2.37 -9.56 12.06
N MET A 72 -1.63 -9.11 13.07
CA MET A 72 -2.14 -8.95 14.43
C MET A 72 -3.18 -7.82 14.56
N ASN A 73 -3.08 -6.77 13.73
CA ASN A 73 -4.06 -5.69 13.67
C ASN A 73 -5.26 -5.99 12.75
N GLY A 74 -5.28 -7.16 12.09
CA GLY A 74 -6.38 -7.55 11.21
C GLY A 74 -6.52 -6.66 9.97
N THR A 75 -5.45 -5.98 9.55
CA THR A 75 -5.47 -5.15 8.34
C THR A 75 -5.52 -6.07 7.13
N THR A 76 -6.72 -6.34 6.63
CA THR A 76 -6.91 -6.98 5.32
C THR A 76 -6.58 -5.95 4.25
N VAL A 77 -5.39 -6.05 3.66
CA VAL A 77 -5.16 -5.39 2.37
C VAL A 77 -6.03 -6.12 1.37
N ASP A 78 -6.95 -5.38 0.76
CA ASP A 78 -7.75 -5.84 -0.37
C ASP A 78 -6.78 -5.93 -1.55
N VAL A 79 -6.07 -7.07 -1.63
CA VAL A 79 -5.25 -7.39 -2.78
C VAL A 79 -6.26 -7.62 -3.91
N PRO A 80 -6.20 -6.87 -5.03
CA PRO A 80 -7.00 -7.23 -6.18
C PRO A 80 -6.54 -8.63 -6.62
N VAL A 81 -7.31 -9.63 -6.22
CA VAL A 81 -7.16 -10.99 -6.73
C VAL A 81 -7.75 -10.93 -8.12
N ASP A 82 -6.88 -10.77 -9.13
CA ASP A 82 -7.28 -10.98 -10.51
C ASP A 82 -7.70 -12.45 -10.62
N ASP A 83 -9.01 -12.63 -10.83
CA ASP A 83 -9.76 -13.88 -10.96
C ASP A 83 -9.84 -14.82 -9.74
N PRO A 84 -11.05 -15.34 -9.42
CA PRO A 84 -11.20 -16.36 -8.41
C PRO A 84 -10.53 -17.65 -8.91
N VAL A 85 -9.55 -18.16 -8.15
CA VAL A 85 -8.93 -19.47 -8.44
C VAL A 85 -10.02 -20.53 -8.55
N THR A 86 -10.17 -21.09 -9.74
CA THR A 86 -11.22 -22.05 -10.06
C THR A 86 -10.70 -23.47 -9.91
N VAL A 87 -11.62 -24.44 -9.80
CA VAL A 87 -11.28 -25.88 -9.80
C VAL A 87 -10.47 -26.27 -11.05
N SER A 88 -10.70 -25.60 -12.19
CA SER A 88 -9.94 -25.82 -13.42
C SER A 88 -8.48 -25.36 -13.34
N ASP A 89 -8.18 -24.33 -12.55
CA ASP A 89 -6.78 -23.90 -12.35
C ASP A 89 -6.02 -24.93 -11.49
N PHE A 90 -6.71 -25.54 -10.51
CA PHE A 90 -6.18 -26.67 -9.77
C PHE A 90 -5.99 -27.92 -10.63
N GLU A 91 -6.90 -28.17 -11.59
CA GLU A 91 -6.78 -29.29 -12.54
C GLU A 91 -5.57 -29.12 -13.47
N MET A 92 -5.27 -27.90 -13.92
CA MET A 92 -4.08 -27.58 -14.71
C MET A 92 -2.77 -27.75 -13.91
N LEU A 93 -2.76 -27.39 -12.62
CA LEU A 93 -1.60 -27.57 -11.74
C LEU A 93 -1.39 -29.03 -11.32
N LEU A 94 -2.47 -29.81 -11.22
CA LEU A 94 -2.45 -31.25 -10.91
C LEU A 94 -2.26 -32.12 -12.15
N GLU A 95 -2.09 -31.52 -13.32
CA GLU A 95 -1.73 -32.24 -14.53
C GLU A 95 -0.37 -32.91 -14.34
N THR A 96 -0.27 -34.18 -14.73
CA THR A 96 0.89 -35.05 -14.45
C THR A 96 2.22 -34.44 -14.91
N ASP A 97 2.23 -33.71 -16.03
CA ASP A 97 3.40 -33.04 -16.58
C ASP A 97 3.85 -31.82 -15.71
N SER A 98 2.90 -31.14 -15.06
CA SER A 98 3.19 -30.03 -14.12
C SER A 98 3.71 -30.56 -12.78
N LEU A 99 3.22 -31.72 -12.33
CA LEU A 99 3.69 -32.37 -11.11
C LEU A 99 5.13 -32.89 -11.24
N GLU A 100 5.51 -33.43 -12.40
CA GLU A 100 6.90 -33.90 -12.66
C GLU A 100 7.93 -32.75 -12.50
N MET A 101 7.60 -31.53 -12.95
CA MET A 101 8.48 -30.36 -12.76
C MET A 101 8.53 -29.85 -11.30
N LEU A 102 7.49 -30.10 -10.50
CA LEU A 102 7.44 -29.70 -9.09
C LEU A 102 8.18 -30.70 -8.18
N GLU A 103 8.16 -31.99 -8.53
CA GLU A 103 8.91 -33.05 -7.82
C GLU A 103 10.42 -32.79 -7.81
N ASP A 104 10.96 -32.29 -8.93
CA ASP A 104 12.38 -31.91 -9.03
C ASP A 104 12.75 -30.79 -8.03
N LEU A 105 11.88 -29.81 -7.82
CA LEU A 105 12.12 -28.68 -6.92
C LEU A 105 12.06 -29.09 -5.44
N GLU A 106 11.14 -29.98 -5.06
CA GLU A 106 11.07 -30.54 -3.71
C GLU A 106 12.34 -31.36 -3.40
N PHE A 107 12.86 -32.11 -4.39
CA PHE A 107 14.13 -32.83 -4.26
C PHE A 107 15.31 -31.88 -3.99
N PHE A 108 15.42 -30.75 -4.69
CA PHE A 108 16.48 -29.75 -4.41
C PHE A 108 16.31 -29.08 -3.04
N SER A 109 15.08 -28.79 -2.61
CA SER A 109 14.81 -28.23 -1.28
C SER A 109 15.16 -29.23 -0.17
N LEU A 110 14.89 -30.52 -0.39
CA LEU A 110 15.26 -31.57 0.54
C LEU A 110 16.77 -31.75 0.62
N LEU A 111 17.48 -31.69 -0.51
CA LEU A 111 18.94 -31.72 -0.54
C LEU A 111 19.56 -30.50 0.15
N ASP A 112 19.01 -29.30 -0.04
CA ASP A 112 19.49 -28.09 0.62
C ASP A 112 19.24 -28.13 2.14
N ALA A 113 18.10 -28.68 2.56
CA ALA A 113 17.81 -28.92 3.97
C ALA A 113 18.80 -29.93 4.59
N VAL A 114 19.06 -31.05 3.91
CA VAL A 114 20.02 -32.06 4.36
C VAL A 114 21.46 -31.54 4.35
N ASP A 115 21.85 -30.73 3.36
CA ASP A 115 23.18 -30.11 3.29
C ASP A 115 23.36 -29.04 4.38
N THR A 116 22.31 -28.27 4.66
CA THR A 116 22.29 -27.30 5.77
C THR A 116 22.40 -27.99 7.13
N GLU A 117 21.73 -29.13 7.33
CA GLU A 117 21.84 -29.94 8.55
C GLU A 117 23.23 -30.61 8.68
N SER A 118 23.80 -31.09 7.57
CA SER A 118 25.14 -31.68 7.50
C SER A 118 26.25 -30.66 7.83
N ASN A 119 26.16 -29.46 7.24
CA ASN A 119 27.16 -28.40 7.42
C ASN A 119 26.96 -27.62 8.74
N GLY A 120 25.85 -27.83 9.44
CA GLY A 120 25.57 -27.28 10.77
C GLY A 120 26.18 -28.06 11.95
N HIS A 121 26.81 -29.22 11.71
CA HIS A 121 27.41 -30.06 12.77
C HIS A 121 28.95 -30.03 12.83
N VAL A 122 29.61 -29.02 12.25
CA VAL A 122 31.03 -28.76 12.54
C VAL A 122 31.16 -27.68 13.62
N GLY A 123 30.88 -28.10 14.86
CA GLY A 123 31.32 -27.42 16.08
C GLY A 123 32.62 -28.03 16.59
#